data_AF-A0A619I6A1-F1
#
_entry.id   AF-A0A619I6A1-F1
#
_cell.length_a   1.000
_cell.length_b   1.000
_cell.length_c   1.000
_cell.angle_alpha   90.00
_cell.angle_beta   90.00
_cell.angle_gamma   90.00
#
_symmetry.space_group_name_H-M   'P 1'
#
loop_
_entity.id
_entity.type
_entity.pdbx_description
1 polymer ?
#
loop_
_entity_poly.entity_id
_entity_poly.type
_entity_poly.pdbx_seq_one_letter_code
_entity_poly.pdbx_strand_id
1 'polypeptide(L)' 'MGLQLIIKAERNKIEKALGSLTPECEIFPVAEGLFGISISERSLSSAGEAAVLKKLEPLTRFDLWQGAWQEPRRRWFW' A
#
# COMPACT_ATOMS: atom_id res chain seq x y z
N MET A 1 5.62 14.30 -1.79
CA MET A 1 5.01 13.67 -2.97
C MET A 1 4.03 12.58 -2.51
N GLY A 2 2.95 12.33 -3.25
CA GLY A 2 2.01 11.25 -2.93
C GLY A 2 2.59 9.84 -3.13
N LEU A 3 1.90 8.82 -2.62
CA LEU A 3 2.32 7.42 -2.71
C LEU A 3 1.45 6.72 -3.73
N GLN A 4 2.08 6.10 -4.73
CA GLN A 4 1.40 5.35 -5.78
C GLN A 4 2.00 3.95 -5.88
N LEU A 5 1.17 2.94 -5.61
CA LEU A 5 1.59 1.55 -5.56
C LEU A 5 0.65 0.67 -6.38
N ILE A 6 1.16 -0.41 -6.96
CA ILE A 6 0.35 -1.54 -7.41
C ILE A 6 0.55 -2.68 -6.42
N ILE A 7 -0.52 -3.19 -5.83
CA ILE A 7 -0.48 -4.29 -4.86
C ILE A 7 -1.02 -5.57 -5.49
N LYS A 8 -0.27 -6.66 -5.32
CA LYS A 8 -0.69 -8.01 -5.69
C LYS A 8 -1.43 -8.69 -4.53
N ALA A 9 -2.69 -8.35 -4.37
CA ALA A 9 -3.58 -8.92 -3.36
C ALA A 9 -5.05 -8.68 -3.73
N GLU A 10 -5.95 -9.45 -3.11
CA GLU A 10 -7.37 -9.13 -3.13
C GLU A 10 -7.66 -7.83 -2.35
N ARG A 11 -8.68 -7.08 -2.79
CA ARG A 11 -9.11 -5.82 -2.18
C ARG A 11 -9.35 -5.93 -0.66
N ASN A 12 -10.01 -6.99 -0.21
CA ASN A 12 -10.28 -7.25 1.21
C ASN A 12 -8.99 -7.31 2.07
N LYS A 13 -7.90 -7.86 1.54
CA LYS A 13 -6.59 -7.96 2.23
C LYS A 13 -5.92 -6.60 2.29
N ILE A 14 -6.07 -5.79 1.24
CA ILE A 14 -5.55 -4.42 1.18
C ILE A 14 -6.26 -3.54 2.22
N GLU A 15 -7.60 -3.55 2.22
CA GLU A 15 -8.41 -2.79 3.18
C GLU A 15 -8.11 -3.22 4.62
N LYS A 16 -7.95 -4.53 4.86
CA LYS A 16 -7.54 -5.05 6.17
C LYS A 16 -6.15 -4.57 6.60
N ALA A 17 -5.18 -4.50 5.67
CA ALA A 17 -3.83 -4.04 5.97
C ALA A 17 -3.79 -2.54 6.29
N LEU A 18 -4.51 -1.73 5.51
CA LEU A 18 -4.62 -0.28 5.72
C LEU A 18 -5.39 0.04 7.01
N GLY A 19 -6.46 -0.71 7.29
CA GLY A 19 -7.30 -0.52 8.47
C GLY A 19 -7.99 0.83 8.42
N SER A 20 -7.80 1.65 9.47
CA SER A 20 -8.38 3.00 9.57
C SER A 20 -7.93 3.97 8.47
N LEU A 21 -6.86 3.65 7.73
CA LEU A 21 -6.36 4.47 6.62
C LEU A 21 -7.07 4.21 5.29
N THR A 22 -7.86 3.13 5.20
CA THR A 22 -8.63 2.79 3.99
C THR A 22 -9.44 3.97 3.42
N PRO A 23 -10.22 4.74 4.20
CA PRO A 23 -11.00 5.87 3.65
C PRO A 23 -10.14 7.04 3.14
N GLU A 24 -8.85 7.09 3.49
CA GLU A 24 -7.91 8.10 3.02
C GLU A 24 -7.12 7.65 1.79
N CYS A 25 -7.33 6.41 1.35
CA CYS A 25 -6.65 5.81 0.20
C CYS A 25 -7.65 5.60 -0.93
N GLU A 26 -7.25 5.95 -2.15
CA GLU A 26 -7.98 5.54 -3.33
C GLU A 26 -7.47 4.16 -3.76
N ILE A 27 -8.37 3.17 -3.78
CA ILE A 27 -8.08 1.79 -4.18
C ILE A 27 -8.89 1.46 -5.43
N PHE A 28 -8.21 1.10 -6.52
CA PHE A 28 -8.85 0.84 -7.81
C PHE A 28 -8.30 -0.43 -8.47
N PRO A 29 -9.13 -1.18 -9.21
CA PRO A 29 -8.66 -2.36 -9.92
C PRO A 29 -7.74 -1.95 -11.08
N VAL A 30 -6.65 -2.71 -11.27
CA VAL A 30 -5.72 -2.53 -12.41
C VAL A 30 -5.82 -3.73 -13.35
N ALA A 31 -5.74 -4.93 -12.79
CA ALA A 31 -5.89 -6.19 -13.50
C ALA A 31 -6.32 -7.27 -12.49
N GLU A 32 -6.54 -8.49 -12.98
CA GLU A 32 -6.89 -9.61 -12.09
C GLU A 32 -5.82 -9.81 -11.01
N GLY A 33 -6.24 -9.74 -9.75
CA GLY A 33 -5.36 -9.86 -8.58
C GLY A 33 -4.41 -8.68 -8.35
N LEU A 34 -4.55 -7.58 -9.10
CA LEU A 34 -3.73 -6.37 -8.98
C LEU A 34 -4.60 -5.13 -8.73
N PHE A 35 -4.29 -4.40 -7.67
CA PHE A 35 -4.97 -3.16 -7.31
C PHE A 35 -3.99 -2.01 -7.23
N GLY A 36 -4.37 -0.86 -7.78
CA GLY A 36 -3.69 0.40 -7.57
C GLY A 36 -4.10 1.00 -6.23
N ILE A 37 -3.14 1.62 -5.56
CA ILE A 37 -3.37 2.44 -4.36
C ILE A 37 -2.75 3.80 -4.63
N SER A 38 -3.55 4.85 -4.47
CA SER A 38 -3.11 6.24 -4.50
C SER A 38 -3.39 6.89 -3.15
N ILE A 39 -2.37 7.47 -2.54
CA ILE A 39 -2.48 8.18 -1.27
C ILE A 39 -1.96 9.59 -1.47
N SER A 40 -2.82 10.56 -1.19
CA SER A 40 -2.47 11.97 -1.32
C SER A 40 -1.32 12.34 -0.37
N GLU A 41 -0.51 13.32 -0.76
CA GLU A 41 0.54 13.87 0.11
C GLU A 41 -0.02 14.37 1.45
N ARG A 42 -1.24 14.94 1.46
CA ARG A 42 -1.92 15.37 2.68
C ARG A 42 -2.18 14.19 3.63
N SER A 43 -2.76 13.11 3.10
CA SER A 43 -3.06 11.89 3.89
C SER A 43 -1.78 11.22 4.38
N LEU A 44 -0.72 11.17 3.55
CA LEU A 44 0.59 10.67 3.98
C LEU A 44 1.23 11.53 5.06
N SER A 45 1.11 12.85 4.96
CA SER A 45 1.66 13.78 5.95
C SER A 45 0.96 13.64 7.30
N SER A 46 -0.35 13.33 7.30
CA SER A 46 -1.15 13.08 8.49
C SER A 46 -0.85 11.71 9.11
N ALA A 47 -0.86 10.64 8.30
CA ALA A 47 -0.71 9.26 8.75
C ALA A 47 0.75 8.85 9.03
N GLY A 48 1.70 9.55 8.41
CA GLY A 48 3.11 9.16 8.34
C GLY A 48 3.35 8.11 7.24
N GLU A 49 4.12 8.48 6.22
CA GLU A 49 4.46 7.59 5.09
C GLU A 49 5.09 6.26 5.55
N ALA A 50 6.02 6.30 6.51
CA ALA A 50 6.65 5.10 7.05
C ALA A 50 5.62 4.16 7.73
N ALA A 51 4.59 4.71 8.38
CA ALA A 51 3.54 3.90 9.01
C ALA A 51 2.64 3.23 7.98
N VAL A 52 2.33 3.93 6.89
CA VAL A 52 1.59 3.39 5.74
C VAL A 52 2.38 2.27 5.08
N LEU A 53 3.66 2.50 4.74
CA LEU A 53 4.53 1.49 4.14
C LEU A 53 4.66 0.26 5.04
N LYS A 54 4.80 0.45 6.36
CA LYS A 54 4.87 -0.64 7.35
C LYS A 54 3.58 -1.48 7.45
N LYS A 55 2.42 -0.88 7.18
CA LYS A 55 1.14 -1.62 7.09
C LYS A 55 1.07 -2.47 5.83
N LEU A 56 1.66 -1.99 4.74
CA LEU A 56 1.70 -2.67 3.43
C LEU A 56 2.89 -3.62 3.27
N GLU A 57 3.86 -3.62 4.19
CA GLU A 57 5.01 -4.55 4.23
C GLU A 57 4.67 -6.03 4.03
N PRO A 58 3.55 -6.58 4.55
CA PRO A 58 3.18 -7.97 4.33
C PRO A 58 2.69 -8.31 2.92
N LEU A 59 2.48 -7.31 2.06
CA LEU A 59 1.95 -7.46 0.71
C LEU A 59 3.03 -7.17 -0.33
N THR A 60 3.02 -7.94 -1.42
CA THR A 60 3.85 -7.68 -2.59
C THR A 60 3.32 -6.43 -3.29
N ARG A 61 4.18 -5.43 -3.49
CA ARG A 61 3.80 -4.14 -4.06
C ARG A 61 4.83 -3.66 -5.08
N PHE A 62 4.39 -3.00 -6.14
CA PHE A 62 5.23 -2.29 -7.08
C PHE A 62 5.15 -0.81 -6.77
N ASP A 63 6.30 -0.17 -6.57
CA ASP A 63 6.38 1.26 -6.38
C ASP A 63 6.52 1.95 -7.74
N LEU A 64 5.54 2.77 -8.10
CA LEU A 64 5.49 3.44 -9.40
C LEU A 64 6.58 4.51 -9.55
N TRP A 65 7.08 5.06 -8.45
CA TRP A 65 8.18 6.03 -8.47
C TRP A 65 9.53 5.34 -8.59
N GLN A 66 9.72 4.22 -7.90
CA GLN A 66 10.98 3.45 -7.97
C GLN A 66 11.05 2.54 -9.20
N GLY A 67 9.91 2.23 -9.81
CA GLY A 67 9.83 1.29 -10.93
C GLY A 67 10.20 -0.14 -10.53
N ALA A 68 9.97 -0.53 -9.27
CA ALA A 68 10.46 -1.79 -8.71
C ALA A 68 9.40 -2.52 -7.87
N TRP A 69 9.40 -3.85 -7.98
CA TRP A 69 8.66 -4.72 -7.07
C TRP A 69 9.38 -4.80 -5.72
N GLN A 70 8.61 -4.62 -4.66
CA GLN A 70 9.00 -4.75 -3.27
C GLN A 70 8.31 -5.99 -2.71
N GLU A 71 9.12 -7.00 -2.40
CA GLU A 71 8.63 -8.25 -1.84
C GLU A 71 8.17 -8.08 -0.38
N PRO A 72 7.25 -8.94 0.09
CA PRO A 72 6.78 -8.91 1.46
C PRO A 72 7.93 -9.05 2.45
N ARG A 73 8.04 -8.13 3.40
CA ARG A 73 8.95 -8.30 4.54
C ARG A 73 8.17 -8.99 5.65
N ARG A 74 8.50 -10.25 5.92
CA ARG A 74 8.00 -10.93 7.12
C ARG A 74 8.59 -10.25 8.35
N ARG A 75 7.75 -9.77 9.26
CA ARG A 75 8.19 -9.40 10.60
C ARG A 75 8.75 -10.65 11.27
N TRP A 76 10.07 -10.75 11.35
CA TRP A 76 10.69 -11.62 12.33
C TRP A 76 10.44 -10.98 13.69
N PHE A 77 9.53 -11.57 14.46
CA PHE A 77 9.46 -11.32 15.90
C PHE A 77 10.69 -12.00 16.51
N TRP A 78 11.67 -11.20 16.94
CA TRP A 78 12.62 -11.58 17.97
C TRP A 78 12.15 -10.97 19.28
#